data_AF-A0AAV2EVA0-F1
#
_entry.id   AF-A0AAV2EVA0-F1
#
_cell.length_a   1.000
_cell.length_b   1.000
_cell.length_c   1.000
_cell.angle_alpha   90.00
_cell.angle_beta   90.00
_cell.angle_gamma   90.00
#
_symmetry.space_group_name_H-M   'P 1'
#
loop_
_entity.id
_entity.type
_entity.pdbx_description
1 polymer ?
#
loop_
_entity_poly.entity_id
_entity_poly.type
_entity_poly.pdbx_seq_one_letter_code
_entity_poly.pdbx_strand_id
1 'polypeptide(L)'
;MVEGDVDMTGADANEAELDDMKKRLKEIEDEAAALRDMQAKVEKEMGSVQDPGGSGASQASREEVDSRSVFVGNVDYSCTPEEVQQHFQTCGTVNRVTIRTDKYGQPKGYAYVEFLETEAVQEALLLNETELHGRQLKVTAKRTNKPGMKQFRPRRSNPYAGFPPRGAFAAPYFYPAYGYGKIPRFRMPARYSPYN
;
A
#
# COMPACT_ATOMS: atom_id res chain seq x y z
N MET A 1 0.25 94.24 4.84
CA MET A 1 -0.12 93.38 6.00
C MET A 1 -1.32 92.57 5.56
N VAL A 2 -1.38 91.24 5.58
CA VAL A 2 -0.48 90.15 5.94
C VAL A 2 -1.04 88.94 5.15
N GLU A 3 -0.17 88.00 4.85
CA GLU A 3 -0.40 86.72 4.18
C GLU A 3 -1.48 85.86 4.86
N GLY A 4 -2.06 84.96 4.08
CA GLY A 4 -2.93 83.90 4.53
C GLY A 4 -2.78 82.70 3.60
N ASP A 5 -1.56 82.19 3.52
CA ASP A 5 -1.26 80.87 2.96
C ASP A 5 -1.93 79.79 3.82
N VAL A 6 -2.85 79.03 3.21
CA VAL A 6 -3.20 77.70 3.69
C VAL A 6 -2.56 76.73 2.73
N ASP A 7 -1.39 76.28 3.13
CA ASP A 7 -0.57 75.30 2.47
C ASP A 7 -1.33 73.95 2.41
N MET A 8 -1.75 73.54 1.21
CA MET A 8 -2.24 72.19 0.93
C MET A 8 -1.13 71.36 0.26
N THR A 9 0.11 71.50 0.73
CA THR A 9 1.19 70.55 0.42
C THR A 9 0.92 69.23 1.13
N GLY A 10 0.39 68.24 0.42
CA GLY A 10 0.34 66.88 0.95
C GLY A 10 -0.53 65.87 0.21
N ALA A 11 -1.37 66.30 -0.75
CA ALA A 11 -2.24 65.35 -1.47
C ALA A 11 -1.55 64.75 -2.72
N ASP A 12 -0.78 65.55 -3.46
CA ASP A 12 -0.33 65.17 -4.81
C ASP A 12 0.86 64.20 -4.82
N ALA A 13 1.69 64.19 -3.75
CA ALA A 13 2.78 63.23 -3.60
C ALA A 13 2.26 61.81 -3.29
N ASN A 14 1.12 61.72 -2.60
CA ASN A 14 0.50 60.45 -2.26
C ASN A 14 -0.25 59.85 -3.45
N GLU A 15 -0.80 60.66 -4.35
CA GLU A 15 -1.56 60.16 -5.50
C GLU A 15 -0.67 59.50 -6.56
N ALA A 16 0.50 60.07 -6.82
CA ALA A 16 1.49 59.46 -7.72
C ALA A 16 2.07 58.15 -7.16
N GLU A 17 2.33 58.09 -5.84
CA GLU A 17 2.79 56.86 -5.18
C GLU A 17 1.68 55.80 -5.12
N LEU A 18 0.41 56.21 -4.96
CA LEU A 18 -0.74 55.31 -5.00
C LEU A 18 -1.01 54.79 -6.41
N ASP A 19 -0.74 55.56 -7.46
CA ASP A 19 -0.91 55.11 -8.85
C ASP A 19 0.20 54.13 -9.27
N ASP A 20 1.43 54.36 -8.81
CA ASP A 20 2.53 53.40 -8.96
C ASP A 20 2.27 52.12 -8.14
N MET A 21 1.67 52.24 -6.95
CA MET A 21 1.28 51.09 -6.14
C MET A 21 0.10 50.32 -6.76
N LYS A 22 -0.91 51.00 -7.32
CA LYS A 22 -2.02 50.37 -8.06
C LYS A 22 -1.52 49.65 -9.31
N LYS A 23 -0.53 50.22 -10.02
CA LYS A 23 0.05 49.59 -11.20
C LYS A 23 0.81 48.31 -10.84
N ARG A 24 1.60 48.34 -9.76
CA ARG A 24 2.26 47.13 -9.22
C ARG A 24 1.26 46.10 -8.68
N LEU A 25 0.19 46.53 -8.02
CA LEU A 25 -0.87 45.62 -7.56
C LEU A 25 -1.58 44.95 -8.73
N LYS A 26 -1.81 45.68 -9.82
CA LYS A 26 -2.40 45.12 -11.04
C LYS A 26 -1.48 44.11 -11.72
N GLU A 27 -0.18 44.40 -11.78
CA GLU A 27 0.82 43.45 -12.28
C GLU A 27 0.90 42.19 -11.40
N ILE A 28 0.83 42.35 -10.07
CA ILE A 28 0.78 41.24 -9.11
C ILE A 28 -0.54 40.46 -9.24
N GLU A 29 -1.67 41.11 -9.49
CA GLU A 29 -2.97 40.46 -9.69
C GLU A 29 -3.00 39.66 -10.99
N ASP A 30 -2.41 40.19 -12.07
CA ASP A 30 -2.28 39.50 -13.35
C ASP A 30 -1.30 38.31 -13.26
N GLU A 31 -0.18 38.48 -12.54
CA GLU A 31 0.75 37.39 -12.21
C GLU A 31 0.12 36.35 -11.28
N ALA A 32 -0.68 36.77 -10.30
CA ALA A 32 -1.40 35.88 -9.40
C ALA A 32 -2.51 35.11 -10.12
N ALA A 33 -3.18 35.71 -11.11
CA ALA A 33 -4.16 35.03 -11.95
C ALA A 33 -3.49 33.97 -12.84
N ALA A 34 -2.34 34.29 -13.43
CA ALA A 34 -1.54 33.34 -14.21
C ALA A 34 -1.01 32.20 -13.33
N LEU A 35 -0.55 32.50 -12.12
CA LEU A 35 -0.15 31.50 -11.13
C LEU A 35 -1.34 30.67 -10.65
N ARG A 36 -2.55 31.24 -10.56
CA ARG A 36 -3.78 30.49 -10.24
C ARG A 36 -4.16 29.52 -11.35
N ASP A 37 -3.98 29.91 -12.61
CA ASP A 37 -4.22 29.01 -13.74
C ASP A 37 -3.15 27.91 -13.82
N MET A 38 -1.89 28.22 -13.47
CA MET A 38 -0.85 27.20 -13.31
C MET A 38 -1.13 26.29 -12.12
N GLN A 39 -1.54 26.83 -10.97
CA GLN A 39 -1.91 26.06 -9.79
C GLN A 39 -3.17 25.23 -10.04
N ALA A 40 -4.17 25.73 -10.76
CA ALA A 40 -5.38 24.98 -11.12
C ALA A 40 -5.10 23.88 -12.14
N LYS A 41 -4.12 24.06 -13.05
CA LYS A 41 -3.65 23.00 -13.96
C LYS A 41 -2.81 21.96 -13.21
N VAL A 42 -1.93 22.40 -12.31
CA VAL A 42 -1.16 21.50 -11.43
C VAL A 42 -2.09 20.78 -10.48
N GLU A 43 -3.15 21.40 -9.94
CA GLU A 43 -4.19 20.75 -9.14
C GLU A 43 -5.10 19.86 -9.97
N LYS A 44 -5.26 20.10 -11.28
CA LYS A 44 -5.99 19.20 -12.16
C LYS A 44 -5.15 17.97 -12.55
N GLU A 45 -3.83 18.11 -12.61
CA GLU A 45 -2.87 17.01 -12.85
C GLU A 45 -2.45 16.29 -11.55
N MET A 46 -2.41 17.00 -10.42
CA MET A 46 -2.09 16.50 -9.07
C MET A 46 -3.33 16.27 -8.19
N GLY A 47 -4.53 16.55 -8.70
CA GLY A 47 -5.85 16.36 -8.07
C GLY A 47 -6.29 14.91 -7.96
N SER A 48 -5.32 14.03 -7.70
CA SER A 48 -5.55 12.67 -7.21
C SER A 48 -4.94 12.46 -5.82
N VAL A 49 -4.80 13.52 -5.02
CA VAL A 49 -4.81 13.40 -3.55
C VAL A 49 -6.26 13.20 -3.07
N GLN A 50 -6.85 12.07 -3.47
CA GLN A 50 -7.94 11.46 -2.74
C GLN A 50 -7.36 10.61 -1.61
N ASP A 51 -8.01 10.71 -0.45
CA ASP A 51 -7.96 9.84 0.72
C ASP A 51 -7.22 8.48 0.61
N PRO A 52 -6.64 7.98 1.72
CA PRO A 52 -5.78 6.78 1.76
C PRO A 52 -6.52 5.44 1.55
N GLY A 53 -7.64 5.44 0.81
CA GLY A 53 -8.55 4.33 0.56
C GLY A 53 -8.81 4.02 -0.93
N GLY A 54 -7.91 4.39 -1.83
CA GLY A 54 -7.67 3.86 -3.19
C GLY A 54 -8.78 3.20 -4.03
N SER A 55 -9.11 3.85 -5.15
CA SER A 55 -9.15 3.23 -6.50
C SER A 55 -9.22 4.29 -7.59
N GLY A 56 -8.07 4.81 -8.04
CA GLY A 56 -8.04 5.78 -9.15
C GLY A 56 -6.68 6.20 -9.69
N ALA A 57 -5.57 5.56 -9.30
CA ALA A 57 -4.26 5.84 -9.91
C ALA A 57 -4.09 4.94 -11.15
N SER A 58 -3.77 5.56 -12.29
CA SER A 58 -3.40 4.89 -13.55
C SER A 58 -2.38 3.78 -13.27
N GLN A 59 -2.50 2.61 -13.90
CA GLN A 59 -1.64 1.48 -13.57
C GLN A 59 -0.15 1.80 -13.67
N ALA A 60 0.25 2.67 -14.60
CA ALA A 60 1.62 3.17 -14.75
C ALA A 60 2.11 3.95 -13.52
N SER A 61 1.32 4.88 -12.97
CA SER A 61 1.74 5.66 -11.79
C SER A 61 1.90 4.79 -10.55
N ARG A 62 1.05 3.77 -10.39
CA ARG A 62 1.20 2.77 -9.31
C ARG A 62 2.44 1.93 -9.48
N GLU A 63 2.79 1.56 -10.71
CA GLU A 63 4.00 0.79 -10.99
C GLU A 63 5.27 1.58 -10.69
N GLU A 64 5.30 2.87 -11.01
CA GLU A 64 6.42 3.75 -10.66
C GLU A 64 6.55 3.94 -9.15
N VAL A 65 5.43 4.18 -8.46
CA VAL A 65 5.41 4.28 -6.99
C VAL A 65 5.82 2.94 -6.37
N ASP A 66 5.34 1.82 -6.91
CA ASP A 66 5.69 0.48 -6.43
C ASP A 66 7.19 0.21 -6.62
N SER A 67 7.77 0.67 -7.72
CA SER A 67 9.21 0.54 -8.02
C SER A 67 10.09 1.38 -7.09
N ARG A 68 9.56 2.51 -6.61
CA ARG A 68 10.19 3.38 -5.59
C ARG A 68 9.81 3.02 -4.15
N SER A 69 9.09 1.92 -3.96
CA SER A 69 8.60 1.50 -2.65
C SER A 69 9.27 0.23 -2.15
N VAL A 70 9.35 0.12 -0.82
CA VAL A 70 9.93 -1.01 -0.11
C VAL A 70 8.88 -1.63 0.81
N PHE A 71 8.91 -2.95 0.89
CA PHE A 71 8.18 -3.74 1.88
C PHE A 71 9.09 -4.00 3.09
N VAL A 72 8.62 -3.61 4.27
CA VAL A 72 9.29 -3.85 5.55
C VAL A 72 8.43 -4.81 6.36
N GLY A 73 8.94 -6.02 6.59
CA GLY A 73 8.30 -7.05 7.38
C GLY A 73 8.95 -7.22 8.76
N ASN A 74 8.24 -7.91 9.66
CA ASN A 74 8.64 -8.14 11.04
C ASN A 74 8.85 -6.85 11.87
N VAL A 75 8.13 -5.79 11.49
CA VAL A 75 8.07 -4.54 12.25
C VAL A 75 7.34 -4.81 13.58
N ASP A 76 7.79 -4.18 14.66
CA ASP A 76 7.12 -4.36 15.94
C ASP A 76 5.70 -3.76 15.95
N TYR A 77 4.83 -4.32 16.79
CA TYR A 77 3.45 -3.87 16.92
C TYR A 77 3.32 -2.53 17.64
N SER A 78 4.31 -2.18 18.46
CA SER A 78 4.38 -0.88 19.15
C SER A 78 5.06 0.21 18.31
N CYS A 79 5.67 -0.15 17.18
CA CYS A 79 6.37 0.79 16.32
C CYS A 79 5.44 1.88 15.77
N THR A 80 5.88 3.12 15.88
CA THR A 80 5.23 4.26 15.23
C THR A 80 5.75 4.44 13.80
N PRO A 81 4.98 5.05 12.89
CA PRO A 81 5.46 5.35 11.55
C PRO A 81 6.68 6.30 11.57
N GLU A 82 6.79 7.15 12.59
CA GLU A 82 7.91 8.07 12.79
C GLU A 82 9.23 7.34 13.02
N GLU A 83 9.23 6.28 13.84
CA GLU A 83 10.43 5.47 14.10
C GLU A 83 10.89 4.74 12.84
N VAL A 84 9.94 4.19 12.08
CA VAL A 84 10.24 3.55 10.79
C VAL A 84 10.82 4.58 9.83
N GLN A 85 10.25 5.79 9.78
CA GLN A 85 10.76 6.87 8.95
C GLN A 85 12.19 7.25 9.33
N GLN A 86 12.48 7.45 10.62
CA GLN A 86 13.82 7.81 11.10
C GLN A 86 14.87 6.75 10.74
N HIS A 87 14.52 5.46 10.86
CA HIS A 87 15.43 4.38 10.50
C HIS A 87 15.80 4.40 9.01
N PHE A 88 14.81 4.59 8.15
CA PHE A 88 15.01 4.61 6.69
C PHE A 88 15.46 5.97 6.14
N GLN A 89 15.47 7.02 6.97
CA GLN A 89 15.94 8.35 6.58
C GLN A 89 17.44 8.38 6.28
N THR A 90 18.21 7.44 6.86
CA THR A 90 19.65 7.28 6.59
C THR A 90 19.92 6.79 5.17
N CYS A 91 18.96 6.08 4.55
CA CYS A 91 19.06 5.55 3.18
C CYS A 91 18.53 6.50 2.11
N GLY A 92 17.79 7.56 2.50
CA GLY A 92 17.21 8.48 1.54
C GLY A 92 15.95 9.19 2.01
N THR A 93 15.37 9.95 1.10
CA THR A 93 14.21 10.80 1.35
C THR A 93 12.91 10.00 1.28
N VAL A 94 12.27 9.82 2.44
CA VAL A 94 10.99 9.12 2.57
C VAL A 94 9.85 10.05 2.17
N ASN A 95 9.07 9.64 1.17
CA ASN A 95 7.85 10.34 0.74
C ASN A 95 6.68 9.99 1.68
N ARG A 96 6.47 8.69 1.93
CA ARG A 96 5.33 8.21 2.71
C ARG A 96 5.59 6.88 3.40
N VAL A 97 5.18 6.77 4.66
CA VAL A 97 5.15 5.49 5.40
C VAL A 97 3.71 5.05 5.60
N THR A 98 3.40 3.80 5.30
CA THR A 98 2.07 3.21 5.48
C THR A 98 2.18 1.88 6.24
N ILE A 99 1.81 1.88 7.51
CA ILE A 99 1.71 0.66 8.33
C ILE A 99 0.37 -0.01 8.04
N ARG A 100 0.38 -1.30 7.69
CA ARG A 100 -0.87 -2.01 7.45
C ARG A 100 -1.43 -2.58 8.75
N THR A 101 -2.61 -2.13 9.10
CA THR A 101 -3.42 -2.68 10.18
C THR A 101 -4.39 -3.75 9.66
N ASP A 102 -4.73 -4.69 10.53
CA ASP A 102 -5.79 -5.67 10.32
C ASP A 102 -7.17 -5.01 10.51
N LYS A 103 -8.24 -5.74 10.18
CA LYS A 103 -9.63 -5.29 10.33
C LYS A 103 -10.00 -4.92 11.77
N TYR A 104 -9.29 -5.50 12.74
CA TYR A 104 -9.46 -5.22 14.17
C TYR A 104 -8.61 -4.05 14.68
N GLY A 105 -7.96 -3.30 13.78
CA GLY A 105 -7.10 -2.15 14.12
C GLY A 105 -5.71 -2.54 14.61
N GLN A 106 -5.43 -3.82 14.82
CA GLN A 106 -4.10 -4.30 15.24
C GLN A 106 -3.10 -4.20 14.08
N PRO A 107 -1.87 -3.69 14.31
CA PRO A 107 -0.84 -3.67 13.28
C PRO A 107 -0.49 -5.11 12.86
N LYS A 108 -0.28 -5.34 11.56
CA LYS A 108 0.00 -6.69 11.05
C LYS A 108 1.50 -7.04 11.07
N GLY A 109 2.33 -6.13 11.62
CA GLY A 109 3.79 -6.28 11.69
C GLY A 109 4.49 -6.07 10.35
N TYR A 110 3.88 -5.31 9.43
CA TYR A 110 4.53 -4.89 8.20
C TYR A 110 4.09 -3.49 7.77
N ALA A 111 5.01 -2.81 7.09
CA ALA A 111 4.85 -1.47 6.57
C ALA A 111 5.32 -1.38 5.11
N TYR A 112 4.80 -0.38 4.41
CA TYR A 112 5.32 0.05 3.12
C TYR A 112 5.94 1.43 3.28
N VAL A 113 7.13 1.59 2.73
CA VAL A 113 7.85 2.86 2.70
C VAL A 113 8.02 3.25 1.25
N GLU A 114 7.53 4.43 0.89
CA GLU A 114 7.70 5.04 -0.41
C GLU A 114 8.84 6.06 -0.34
N PHE A 115 9.80 5.95 -1.24
CA PHE A 115 10.91 6.89 -1.38
C PHE A 115 10.70 7.83 -2.58
N LEU A 116 11.37 8.97 -2.57
CA LEU A 116 11.42 9.86 -3.74
C LEU A 116 12.29 9.25 -4.85
N GLU A 117 13.42 8.65 -4.46
CA GLU A 117 14.41 8.10 -5.39
C GLU A 117 14.40 6.57 -5.40
N THR A 118 14.71 5.99 -6.56
CA THR A 118 14.90 4.54 -6.70
C THR A 118 16.21 4.04 -6.08
N GLU A 119 17.20 4.92 -5.90
CA GLU A 119 18.49 4.57 -5.30
C GLU A 119 18.33 4.25 -3.81
N ALA A 120 17.50 5.02 -3.11
CA ALA A 120 17.13 4.77 -1.71
C ALA A 120 16.53 3.37 -1.48
N VAL A 121 15.86 2.79 -2.48
CA VAL A 121 15.35 1.40 -2.42
C VAL A 121 16.51 0.41 -2.34
N GLN A 122 17.58 0.63 -3.09
CA GLN A 122 18.76 -0.25 -3.08
C GLN A 122 19.50 -0.14 -1.75
N GLU A 123 19.64 1.07 -1.21
CA GLU A 123 20.24 1.29 0.11
C GLU A 123 19.41 0.66 1.23
N ALA A 124 18.08 0.79 1.17
CA ALA A 124 17.18 0.16 2.13
C ALA A 124 17.29 -1.37 2.12
N LEU A 125 17.56 -1.99 0.96
CA LEU A 125 17.81 -3.43 0.85
C LEU A 125 19.12 -3.85 1.54
N LEU A 126 20.11 -2.95 1.63
CA LEU A 126 21.35 -3.20 2.38
C LEU A 126 21.11 -3.17 3.89
N LEU A 127 20.13 -2.37 4.36
CA LEU A 127 19.66 -2.36 5.75
C LEU A 127 18.68 -3.49 6.08
N ASN A 128 18.70 -4.58 5.32
CA ASN A 128 17.96 -5.77 5.69
C ASN A 128 18.55 -6.39 6.98
N GLU A 129 17.69 -6.93 7.84
CA GLU A 129 18.05 -7.58 9.11
C GLU A 129 18.54 -6.63 10.22
N THR A 130 18.42 -5.31 10.05
CA THR A 130 18.66 -4.34 11.13
C THR A 130 17.65 -4.50 12.27
N GLU A 131 18.10 -4.28 13.50
CA GLU A 131 17.26 -4.41 14.69
C GLU A 131 16.47 -3.12 14.97
N LEU A 132 15.15 -3.23 15.08
CA LEU A 132 14.26 -2.20 15.62
C LEU A 132 13.44 -2.79 16.76
N HIS A 133 13.48 -2.15 17.94
CA HIS A 133 12.78 -2.61 19.15
C HIS A 133 13.06 -4.09 19.50
N GLY A 134 14.30 -4.53 19.29
CA GLY A 134 14.72 -5.92 19.55
C GLY A 134 14.21 -6.94 18.53
N ARG A 135 13.71 -6.51 17.37
CA ARG A 135 13.27 -7.37 16.28
C ARG A 135 14.03 -7.04 15.00
N GLN A 136 14.55 -8.06 14.33
CA GLN A 136 15.21 -7.91 13.04
C GLN A 136 14.17 -7.63 11.95
N LEU A 137 14.32 -6.51 11.28
CA LEU A 137 13.47 -6.15 10.15
C LEU A 137 13.78 -7.00 8.93
N LYS A 138 12.74 -7.29 8.15
CA LYS A 138 12.89 -7.93 6.84
C LYS A 138 12.55 -6.95 5.74
N VAL A 139 13.56 -6.45 5.03
CA VAL A 139 13.39 -5.46 3.97
C VAL A 139 13.43 -6.15 2.60
N THR A 140 12.42 -5.91 1.76
CA THR A 140 12.36 -6.41 0.38
C THR A 140 11.74 -5.38 -0.55
N ALA A 141 12.14 -5.32 -1.82
CA ALA A 141 11.53 -4.42 -2.79
C ALA A 141 10.02 -4.71 -2.94
N LYS A 142 9.20 -3.67 -3.01
CA LYS A 142 7.75 -3.85 -3.16
C LYS A 142 7.48 -4.45 -4.54
N ARG A 143 6.72 -5.55 -4.56
CA ARG A 143 6.32 -6.20 -5.80
C ARG A 143 5.00 -5.62 -6.28
N THR A 144 4.94 -5.19 -7.54
CA THR A 144 3.68 -4.82 -8.19
C THR A 144 2.74 -6.02 -8.19
N ASN A 145 1.55 -5.85 -7.58
CA ASN A 145 0.58 -6.93 -7.50
C ASN A 145 -0.16 -7.05 -8.84
N LYS A 146 0.36 -7.87 -9.76
CA LYS A 146 -0.36 -8.27 -10.97
C LYS A 146 -1.53 -9.19 -10.56
N PRO A 147 -2.80 -8.76 -10.69
CA PRO A 147 -3.95 -9.57 -10.29
C PRO A 147 -3.95 -10.89 -11.10
N GLY A 148 -4.03 -12.02 -10.40
CA GLY A 148 -3.96 -13.36 -10.99
C GLY A 148 -2.68 -14.14 -10.65
N MET A 149 -1.60 -13.46 -10.25
CA MET A 149 -0.36 -14.10 -9.81
C MET A 149 -0.36 -14.35 -8.28
N LYS A 150 -1.44 -14.92 -7.74
CA LYS A 150 -1.34 -15.51 -6.39
C LYS A 150 -0.32 -16.63 -6.53
N GLN A 151 0.77 -16.60 -5.76
CA GLN A 151 1.66 -17.75 -5.66
C GLN A 151 0.77 -18.94 -5.30
N PHE A 152 0.52 -19.83 -6.26
CA PHE A 152 -0.03 -21.14 -5.98
C PHE A 152 1.03 -21.78 -5.10
N ARG A 153 0.91 -21.59 -3.79
CA ARG A 153 1.56 -22.47 -2.83
C ARG A 153 0.77 -23.76 -3.03
N PRO A 154 1.32 -24.79 -3.73
CA PRO A 154 0.73 -26.09 -3.61
C PRO A 154 0.62 -26.32 -2.11
N ARG A 155 -0.58 -26.61 -1.61
CA ARG A 155 -0.69 -27.15 -0.25
C ARG A 155 0.35 -28.25 -0.23
N ARG A 156 1.40 -28.09 0.61
CA ARG A 156 2.46 -29.10 0.72
C ARG A 156 1.73 -30.42 0.77
N SER A 157 2.00 -31.29 -0.21
CA SER A 157 1.38 -32.61 -0.27
C SER A 157 1.61 -33.20 1.10
N ASN A 158 0.54 -33.31 1.89
CA ASN A 158 0.66 -33.89 3.20
C ASN A 158 0.93 -35.37 2.91
N PRO A 159 2.13 -35.90 3.19
CA PRO A 159 2.43 -37.30 2.90
C PRO A 159 1.52 -38.26 3.68
N TYR A 160 0.79 -37.73 4.67
CA TYR A 160 -0.24 -38.42 5.46
C TYR A 160 -1.68 -38.24 4.93
N ALA A 161 -1.93 -37.36 3.96
CA ALA A 161 -3.20 -37.33 3.24
C ALA A 161 -3.07 -38.25 2.03
N GLY A 162 -3.30 -39.54 2.27
CA GLY A 162 -3.22 -40.60 1.29
C GLY A 162 -3.93 -40.26 -0.02
N PHE A 163 -3.41 -40.83 -1.10
CA PHE A 163 -4.02 -40.83 -2.42
C PHE A 163 -5.55 -40.95 -2.31
N PRO A 164 -6.34 -40.07 -2.97
CA PRO A 164 -7.75 -40.40 -3.16
C PRO A 164 -7.79 -41.77 -3.83
N PRO A 165 -8.61 -42.73 -3.35
CA PRO A 165 -8.63 -44.07 -3.92
C PRO A 165 -8.91 -43.91 -5.42
N ARG A 166 -7.90 -44.21 -6.25
CA ARG A 166 -8.09 -44.33 -7.68
C ARG A 166 -9.20 -45.35 -7.84
N GLY A 167 -10.34 -44.89 -8.36
CA GLY A 167 -11.50 -45.72 -8.61
C GLY A 167 -11.04 -47.02 -9.23
N ALA A 168 -11.53 -48.13 -8.68
CA ALA A 168 -11.25 -49.46 -9.16
C ALA A 168 -11.35 -49.47 -10.68
N PHE A 169 -10.31 -49.95 -11.35
CA PHE A 169 -10.42 -50.42 -12.72
C PHE A 169 -11.64 -51.34 -12.76
N ALA A 170 -12.73 -50.88 -13.36
CA ALA A 170 -13.86 -51.73 -13.67
C ALA A 170 -13.35 -52.70 -14.74
N ALA A 171 -13.01 -53.92 -14.31
CA ALA A 171 -12.63 -54.98 -15.21
C ALA A 171 -13.74 -55.16 -16.27
N PRO A 172 -13.39 -55.29 -17.56
CA PRO A 172 -14.39 -55.45 -18.61
C PRO A 172 -15.09 -56.79 -18.44
N TYR A 173 -16.43 -56.74 -18.40
CA TYR A 173 -17.39 -57.81 -18.68
C TYR A 173 -16.86 -59.25 -18.53
N PHE A 174 -16.91 -59.79 -17.31
CA PHE A 174 -16.94 -61.24 -17.10
C PHE A 174 -18.30 -61.60 -16.51
N TYR A 175 -19.22 -62.05 -17.38
CA TYR A 175 -20.46 -62.70 -16.96
C TYR A 175 -20.15 -64.05 -16.32
N PRO A 176 -20.58 -64.35 -15.08
CA PRO A 176 -20.83 -65.71 -14.68
C PRO A 176 -22.31 -66.03 -14.91
N ALA A 177 -22.50 -67.12 -15.63
CA ALA A 177 -23.77 -67.73 -15.93
C ALA A 177 -24.44 -68.28 -14.64
N TYR A 178 -25.75 -68.07 -14.52
CA TYR A 178 -26.69 -68.76 -13.62
C TYR A 178 -26.34 -68.83 -12.12
N GLY A 179 -27.03 -68.04 -11.29
CA GLY A 179 -26.98 -68.23 -9.84
C GLY A 179 -27.90 -67.31 -9.05
N TYR A 180 -29.05 -67.84 -8.66
CA TYR A 180 -30.07 -67.21 -7.81
C TYR A 180 -29.51 -66.65 -6.48
N GLY A 181 -30.10 -65.54 -6.01
CA GLY A 181 -30.21 -65.24 -4.58
C GLY A 181 -29.29 -64.13 -4.03
N LYS A 182 -29.78 -62.88 -4.02
CA LYS A 182 -29.26 -61.85 -3.11
C LYS A 182 -29.71 -62.21 -1.69
N ILE A 183 -28.81 -62.75 -0.86
CA ILE A 183 -29.03 -62.84 0.59
C ILE A 183 -28.34 -61.62 1.22
N PRO A 184 -29.05 -60.70 1.89
CA PRO A 184 -28.41 -59.68 2.69
C PRO A 184 -27.73 -60.36 3.87
N ARG A 185 -26.39 -60.28 3.95
CA ARG A 185 -25.67 -60.77 5.13
C ARG A 185 -26.03 -59.88 6.33
N PHE A 186 -26.98 -60.37 7.12
CA PHE A 186 -27.29 -59.94 8.47
C PHE A 186 -25.99 -59.73 9.26
N ARG A 187 -25.85 -58.56 9.89
CA ARG A 187 -24.85 -58.31 10.94
C ARG A 187 -25.12 -59.29 12.09
N MET A 188 -24.19 -60.19 12.37
CA MET A 188 -24.15 -60.92 13.64
C MET A 188 -23.63 -59.98 14.74
N PRO A 189 -24.32 -59.82 15.87
CA PRO A 189 -23.78 -59.15 17.04
C PRO A 189 -23.17 -60.21 17.98
N ALA A 190 -21.87 -60.11 18.24
CA ALA A 190 -21.22 -60.83 19.34
C ALA A 190 -19.83 -60.21 19.58
N ARG A 191 -19.35 -59.99 20.80
CA ARG A 191 -19.83 -60.14 22.17
C ARG A 191 -18.88 -59.28 23.01
N TYR A 192 -19.38 -58.75 24.11
CA TYR A 192 -18.62 -58.16 25.21
C TYR A 192 -17.46 -59.07 25.66
N SER A 193 -16.26 -58.50 25.86
CA SER A 193 -15.11 -59.15 26.49
C SER A 193 -14.64 -58.30 27.68
N PRO A 194 -14.88 -58.73 28.93
CA PRO A 194 -14.40 -58.03 30.12
C PRO A 194 -12.95 -58.45 30.46
N TYR A 195 -12.09 -57.45 30.70
CA TYR A 195 -10.75 -57.48 31.31
C TYR A 195 -9.62 -58.31 30.66
N ASN A 196 -8.57 -57.61 30.21
CA ASN A 196 -7.17 -57.77 30.62
C ASN A 196 -6.41 -56.47 30.31
#